data_AF-A0A959KCR5-F1
#
_entry.id   AF-A0A959KCR5-F1
#
_cell.length_a   1.000
_cell.length_b   1.000
_cell.length_c   1.000
_cell.angle_alpha   90.00
_cell.angle_beta   90.00
_cell.angle_gamma   90.00
#
_symmetry.space_group_name_H-M   'P 1'
#
loop_
_entity.id
_entity.type
_entity.pdbx_description
1 polymer ?
#
loop_
_entity_poly.entity_id
_entity_poly.type
_entity_poly.pdbx_seq_one_letter_code
_entity_poly.pdbx_strand_id
1 'polypeptide(L)'
;MIRTILEFLNLEPVRNRMQRDAEALRKEIFPWIGELVTWDDEERALTSYHIQEQHPKRWARNAKTVRCKVASIYYEPLLIFTRKKYSGNRSLVLIRNSRDEYLYQVRGDQIEVVFNGTLSAVIEGNNLYSLKPRRVLASMQIPHPPHPSII
;
A
#
# COMPACT_ATOMS: atom_id res chain seq x y z
N MET A 1 -21.46 24.66 22.72
CA MET A 1 -22.08 24.27 21.44
C MET A 1 -21.09 23.77 20.38
N ILE A 2 -19.89 24.35 20.20
CA ILE A 2 -18.90 23.84 19.22
C ILE A 2 -18.32 22.47 19.61
N ARG A 3 -18.16 22.21 20.91
CA ARG A 3 -17.62 20.93 21.44
C ARG A 3 -18.48 19.72 21.06
N THR A 4 -19.80 19.91 21.01
CA THR A 4 -20.81 18.87 20.73
C THR A 4 -20.88 18.47 19.24
N ILE A 5 -20.54 19.39 18.32
CA ILE A 5 -20.50 19.11 16.88
C ILE A 5 -19.25 18.28 16.52
N LEU A 6 -18.15 18.51 17.24
CA LEU A 6 -16.90 17.76 17.06
C LEU A 6 -17.02 16.31 17.56
N GLU A 7 -17.80 16.07 18.61
CA GLU A 7 -18.09 14.72 19.12
C GLU A 7 -19.01 13.93 18.17
N PHE A 8 -19.95 14.58 17.48
CA PHE A 8 -20.83 13.93 16.49
C PHE A 8 -20.09 13.47 15.21
N LEU A 9 -18.93 14.05 14.91
CA LEU A 9 -18.14 13.72 13.73
C LEU A 9 -17.20 12.52 13.92
N ASN A 10 -17.03 11.98 15.14
CA ASN A 10 -16.16 10.81 15.41
C ASN A 10 -14.79 10.89 14.68
N LEU A 11 -14.24 12.11 14.54
CA LEU A 11 -12.96 12.33 13.91
C LEU A 11 -11.88 12.08 14.95
N GLU A 12 -11.59 10.81 15.20
CA GLU A 12 -10.40 10.40 15.92
C GLU A 12 -9.19 11.17 15.34
N PRO A 13 -8.47 11.96 16.14
CA PRO A 13 -7.38 12.81 15.65
C PRO A 13 -6.26 12.03 14.95
N VAL A 14 -6.20 10.71 15.18
CA VAL A 14 -5.27 9.76 14.53
C VAL A 14 -5.67 9.47 13.07
N ARG A 15 -6.96 9.35 12.76
CA ARG A 15 -7.46 9.09 11.39
C ARG A 15 -7.12 10.25 10.45
N ASN A 16 -7.23 11.48 10.95
CA ASN A 16 -6.86 12.69 10.21
C ASN A 16 -5.36 12.76 9.87
N ARG A 17 -4.49 12.23 10.74
CA ARG A 17 -3.04 12.23 10.47
C ARG A 17 -2.67 11.25 9.36
N MET A 18 -3.18 10.02 9.40
CA MET A 18 -2.89 9.03 8.36
C MET A 18 -3.50 9.43 7.01
N GLN A 19 -4.68 10.06 7.01
CA GLN A 19 -5.29 10.62 5.80
C GLN A 19 -4.41 11.71 5.17
N ARG A 20 -3.97 12.68 5.96
CA ARG A 20 -3.06 13.76 5.51
C ARG A 20 -1.72 13.19 5.02
N ASP A 21 -1.20 12.19 5.73
CA ASP A 21 0.03 11.52 5.32
C ASP A 21 -0.16 10.76 4.00
N ALA A 22 -1.31 10.14 3.75
CA ALA A 22 -1.63 9.50 2.48
C ALA A 22 -1.68 10.52 1.33
N GLU A 23 -2.29 11.68 1.55
CA GLU A 23 -2.26 12.77 0.57
C GLU A 23 -0.84 13.29 0.31
N ALA A 24 -0.02 13.39 1.35
CA ALA A 24 1.38 13.75 1.19
C ALA A 24 2.14 12.71 0.36
N LEU A 25 1.92 11.41 0.61
CA LEU A 25 2.50 10.32 -0.19
C LEU A 25 2.03 10.38 -1.65
N ARG A 26 0.76 10.69 -1.92
CA ARG A 26 0.24 10.86 -3.29
C ARG A 26 0.94 11.99 -4.03
N LYS A 27 1.06 13.17 -3.39
CA LYS A 27 1.79 14.31 -3.97
C LYS A 27 3.25 13.98 -4.22
N GLU A 28 3.82 13.14 -3.37
CA GLU A 28 5.22 12.74 -3.41
C GLU A 28 5.55 11.82 -4.58
N ILE A 29 4.64 10.90 -4.93
CA ILE A 29 4.79 9.99 -6.09
C ILE A 29 4.26 10.57 -7.39
N PHE A 30 3.48 11.66 -7.33
CA PHE A 30 2.83 12.27 -8.49
C PHE A 30 3.75 12.47 -9.71
N PRO A 31 4.99 12.95 -9.56
CA PRO A 31 5.90 13.12 -10.71
C PRO A 31 6.22 11.82 -11.44
N TRP A 32 6.24 10.69 -10.73
CA TRP A 32 6.59 9.39 -11.29
C TRP A 32 5.40 8.69 -11.96
N ILE A 33 4.16 9.12 -11.68
CA ILE A 33 2.95 8.49 -12.24
C ILE A 33 2.95 8.59 -13.77
N GLY A 34 3.42 9.70 -14.32
CA GLY A 34 3.48 9.90 -15.78
C GLY A 34 4.50 9.00 -16.49
N GLU A 35 5.42 8.38 -15.75
CA GLU A 35 6.39 7.43 -16.30
C GLU A 35 5.78 6.03 -16.43
N LEU A 36 4.75 5.70 -15.65
CA LEU A 36 4.19 4.35 -15.57
C LEU A 36 3.54 3.90 -16.89
N VAL A 37 3.93 2.72 -17.34
CA VAL A 37 3.35 2.10 -18.53
C VAL A 37 1.97 1.50 -18.20
N THR A 38 1.02 1.64 -19.11
CA THR A 38 -0.29 0.96 -19.05
C THR A 38 -0.11 -0.49 -19.43
N TRP A 39 -0.52 -1.42 -18.56
CA TRP A 39 -0.42 -2.83 -18.88
C TRP A 39 -1.77 -3.37 -19.30
N ASP A 40 -1.74 -4.27 -20.27
CA ASP A 40 -2.85 -5.16 -20.55
C ASP A 40 -2.79 -6.39 -19.63
N ASP A 41 -3.91 -7.12 -19.52
CA ASP A 41 -4.03 -8.24 -18.57
C ASP A 41 -2.97 -9.36 -18.82
N GLU A 42 -2.43 -9.46 -20.04
CA GLU A 42 -1.40 -10.42 -20.44
C GLU A 42 -0.01 -10.08 -19.88
N GLU A 43 0.36 -8.80 -19.84
CA GLU A 43 1.68 -8.35 -19.38
C GLU A 43 1.83 -8.49 -17.86
N ARG A 44 0.70 -8.48 -17.14
CA ARG A 44 0.66 -8.71 -15.69
C ARG A 44 1.16 -10.10 -15.31
N ALA A 45 0.95 -11.11 -16.17
CA ALA A 45 1.41 -12.47 -15.94
C ALA A 45 2.94 -12.63 -16.09
N LEU A 46 3.60 -11.71 -16.78
CA LEU A 46 5.02 -11.79 -17.17
C LEU A 46 5.97 -11.09 -16.18
N THR A 47 5.48 -10.63 -15.03
CA THR A 47 6.30 -9.86 -14.10
C THR A 47 7.29 -10.73 -13.32
N SER A 48 8.59 -10.61 -13.62
CA SER A 48 9.67 -10.93 -12.69
C SER A 48 9.84 -9.77 -11.71
N TYR A 49 9.70 -10.01 -10.40
CA TYR A 49 9.86 -8.97 -9.39
C TYR A 49 11.31 -8.40 -9.36
N HIS A 50 11.56 -7.30 -10.07
CA HIS A 50 12.84 -6.58 -9.99
C HIS A 50 12.64 -5.13 -9.50
N ILE A 51 13.28 -4.78 -8.38
CA ILE A 51 13.22 -3.44 -7.77
C ILE A 51 14.36 -2.61 -8.36
N GLN A 52 14.06 -1.57 -9.13
CA GLN A 52 15.10 -0.80 -9.84
C GLN A 52 15.66 0.35 -9.01
N GLU A 53 14.80 1.10 -8.33
CA GLU A 53 15.24 2.31 -7.64
C GLU A 53 14.62 2.36 -6.25
N GLN A 54 15.45 2.62 -5.23
CA GLN A 54 15.03 2.84 -3.86
C GLN A 54 15.59 4.18 -3.36
N HIS A 55 14.71 5.10 -3.03
CA HIS A 55 15.07 6.40 -2.47
C HIS A 55 14.63 6.47 -1.00
N PRO A 56 15.51 6.11 -0.04
CA PRO A 56 15.21 6.27 1.37
C PRO A 56 15.35 7.75 1.76
N LYS A 57 14.25 8.43 2.06
CA LYS A 57 14.30 9.81 2.56
C LYS A 57 14.33 9.80 4.09
N ARG A 58 15.51 10.09 4.68
CA ARG A 58 15.67 10.29 6.13
C ARG A 58 15.34 11.74 6.49
N TRP A 59 14.10 12.05 6.83
CA TRP A 59 13.76 13.34 7.46
C TRP A 59 13.09 13.11 8.83
N ALA A 60 13.71 13.68 9.86
CA ALA A 60 13.27 13.79 11.26
C ALA A 60 12.98 12.48 12.02
N ARG A 61 13.77 12.29 13.09
CA ARG A 61 13.76 11.34 14.23
C ARG A 61 12.80 10.12 14.30
N ASN A 62 11.60 10.09 13.71
CA ASN A 62 10.59 9.04 13.98
C ASN A 62 9.81 8.48 12.77
N ALA A 63 10.01 8.93 11.53
CA ALA A 63 9.32 8.34 10.37
C ALA A 63 10.26 8.14 9.16
N LYS A 64 10.47 6.88 8.76
CA LYS A 64 11.25 6.55 7.56
C LYS A 64 10.28 6.44 6.38
N THR A 65 10.36 7.38 5.44
CA THR A 65 9.68 7.27 4.15
C THR A 65 10.64 6.65 3.14
N VAL A 66 10.19 5.59 2.48
CA VAL A 66 10.93 4.92 1.41
C VAL A 66 10.03 4.94 0.18
N ARG A 67 10.58 5.33 -0.97
CA ARG A 67 9.90 5.27 -2.25
C ARG A 67 10.69 4.38 -3.19
N CYS A 68 10.00 3.60 -4.01
CA CYS A 68 10.64 2.76 -5.00
C CYS A 68 9.83 2.70 -6.30
N LYS A 69 10.58 2.52 -7.40
CA LYS A 69 10.06 2.11 -8.70
C LYS A 69 10.41 0.66 -8.93
N VAL A 70 9.41 -0.13 -9.29
CA VAL A 70 9.56 -1.52 -9.76
C VAL A 70 9.36 -1.47 -11.26
N ALA A 71 10.16 -2.22 -11.99
CA ALA A 71 10.17 -2.20 -13.44
C ALA A 71 10.26 -3.62 -14.01
N SER A 72 9.99 -3.74 -15.30
CA SER A 72 10.14 -4.99 -16.04
C SER A 72 11.62 -5.29 -16.31
N ILE A 73 11.88 -6.47 -16.87
CA ILE A 73 13.18 -6.82 -17.45
C ILE A 73 13.59 -5.90 -18.61
N TYR A 74 12.63 -5.19 -19.20
CA TYR A 74 12.83 -4.22 -20.28
C TYR A 74 13.00 -2.78 -19.76
N TYR A 75 13.15 -2.62 -18.43
CA TYR A 75 13.33 -1.32 -17.78
C TYR A 75 12.14 -0.36 -17.89
N GLU A 76 10.95 -0.90 -18.16
CA GLU A 76 9.72 -0.11 -18.17
C GLU A 76 9.17 -0.01 -16.75
N PRO A 77 8.87 1.20 -16.23
CA PRO A 77 8.38 1.36 -14.88
C PRO A 77 6.93 0.84 -14.78
N LEU A 78 6.79 -0.11 -13.88
CA LEU A 78 5.62 -0.97 -13.75
C LEU A 78 4.71 -0.47 -12.63
N LEU A 79 5.28 -0.30 -11.45
CA LEU A 79 4.56 0.18 -10.30
C LEU A 79 5.46 1.02 -9.43
N ILE A 80 4.87 1.99 -8.76
CA ILE A 80 5.52 2.78 -7.75
C ILE A 80 4.95 2.36 -6.42
N PHE A 81 5.80 2.23 -5.42
CA PHE A 81 5.33 2.17 -4.05
C PHE A 81 6.07 3.17 -3.18
N THR A 82 5.36 3.67 -2.17
CA THR A 82 5.95 4.44 -1.09
C THR A 82 5.43 3.95 0.24
N ARG A 83 6.30 3.90 1.23
CA ARG A 83 6.01 3.44 2.57
C ARG A 83 6.44 4.49 3.57
N LYS A 84 5.53 4.88 4.45
CA LYS A 84 5.82 5.66 5.65
C LYS A 84 5.67 4.77 6.88
N LYS A 85 6.78 4.52 7.58
CA LYS A 85 6.77 3.77 8.85
C LYS A 85 6.65 4.74 10.03
N TYR A 86 5.78 4.43 10.99
CA TYR A 86 5.66 5.16 12.27
C TYR A 86 6.33 4.38 13.40
N SER A 87 6.32 4.91 14.62
CA SER A 87 6.68 4.14 15.81
C SER A 87 5.70 2.99 16.04
N GLY A 88 6.20 1.85 16.54
CA GLY A 88 5.42 0.63 16.74
C GLY A 88 5.08 -0.11 15.43
N ASN A 89 4.05 -0.95 15.47
CA ASN A 89 3.58 -1.73 14.32
C ASN A 89 2.54 -0.94 13.50
N ARG A 90 2.90 0.27 13.09
CA ARG A 90 2.06 1.15 12.27
C ARG A 90 2.82 1.60 11.03
N SER A 91 2.19 1.46 9.88
CA SER A 91 2.74 1.99 8.63
C SER A 91 1.65 2.27 7.62
N LEU A 92 1.97 3.20 6.72
CA LEU A 92 1.18 3.50 5.55
C LEU A 92 1.97 3.02 4.33
N VAL A 93 1.36 2.21 3.48
CA VAL A 93 1.94 1.77 2.22
C VAL A 93 1.00 2.17 1.10
N LEU A 94 1.49 2.99 0.18
CA LEU A 94 0.80 3.38 -1.04
C LEU A 94 1.48 2.68 -2.21
N ILE A 95 0.71 1.94 -2.98
CA ILE A 95 1.15 1.29 -4.22
C ILE A 95 0.28 1.85 -5.34
N ARG A 96 0.91 2.17 -6.47
CA ARG A 96 0.22 2.70 -7.63
C ARG A 96 0.79 2.08 -8.89
N ASN A 97 -0.09 1.59 -9.75
CA ASN A 97 0.22 1.34 -11.15
C ASN A 97 -0.41 2.46 -12.00
N SER A 98 -0.35 2.33 -13.32
CA SER A 98 -0.87 3.33 -14.26
C SER A 98 -2.37 3.61 -14.12
N ARG A 99 -3.15 2.67 -13.58
CA ARG A 99 -4.63 2.74 -13.48
C ARG A 99 -5.14 2.84 -12.04
N ASP A 100 -4.57 2.03 -11.16
CA ASP A 100 -5.08 1.72 -9.83
C ASP A 100 -4.14 2.20 -8.73
N GLU A 101 -4.76 2.59 -7.62
CA GLU A 101 -4.13 2.96 -6.38
C GLU A 101 -4.57 2.03 -5.25
N TYR A 102 -3.60 1.50 -4.52
CA TYR A 102 -3.81 0.67 -3.34
C TYR A 102 -3.14 1.36 -2.15
N LEU A 103 -3.91 1.63 -1.11
CA LEU A 103 -3.42 2.20 0.14
C LEU A 103 -3.69 1.21 1.28
N TYR A 104 -2.61 0.68 1.84
CA TYR A 104 -2.62 -0.21 2.99
C TYR A 104 -2.31 0.58 4.26
N GLN A 105 -3.26 0.60 5.19
CA GLN A 105 -3.09 1.21 6.51
C GLN A 105 -2.87 0.11 7.55
N VAL A 106 -1.60 -0.12 7.92
CA VAL A 106 -1.22 -1.10 8.93
C VAL A 106 -1.44 -0.50 10.31
N ARG A 107 -2.29 -1.13 11.12
CA ARG A 107 -2.65 -0.74 12.49
C ARG A 107 -2.56 -1.94 13.43
N GLY A 108 -1.36 -2.26 13.89
CA GLY A 108 -1.15 -3.47 14.69
C GLY A 108 -1.35 -4.71 13.81
N ASP A 109 -2.29 -5.56 14.20
CA ASP A 109 -2.54 -6.85 13.53
C ASP A 109 -3.59 -6.76 12.41
N GLN A 110 -4.17 -5.58 12.22
CA GLN A 110 -5.15 -5.30 11.19
C GLN A 110 -4.56 -4.38 10.12
N ILE A 111 -4.86 -4.67 8.86
CA ILE A 111 -4.49 -3.83 7.72
C ILE A 111 -5.76 -3.45 6.96
N GLU A 112 -6.10 -2.16 6.94
CA GLU A 112 -7.17 -1.66 6.10
C GLU A 112 -6.65 -1.50 4.66
N VAL A 113 -7.42 -2.00 3.69
CA VAL A 113 -7.10 -1.89 2.26
C VAL A 113 -8.08 -0.91 1.61
N VAL A 114 -7.53 0.22 1.17
CA VAL A 114 -8.26 1.25 0.42
C VAL A 114 -7.86 1.14 -1.05
N PHE A 115 -8.81 0.79 -1.90
CA PHE A 115 -8.63 0.68 -3.34
C PHE A 115 -9.28 1.88 -4.03
N ASN A 116 -8.50 2.63 -4.82
CA ASN A 116 -8.95 3.83 -5.54
C ASN A 116 -9.73 4.81 -4.65
N GLY A 117 -9.25 5.02 -3.41
CA GLY A 117 -9.86 5.92 -2.43
C GLY A 117 -11.04 5.35 -1.64
N THR A 118 -11.50 4.14 -1.97
CA THR A 118 -12.61 3.47 -1.27
C THR A 118 -12.07 2.39 -0.34
N LEU A 119 -12.49 2.37 0.92
CA LEU A 119 -12.21 1.23 1.80
C LEU A 119 -12.89 0.00 1.20
N SER A 120 -12.13 -1.03 0.86
CA SER A 120 -12.63 -2.19 0.12
C SER A 120 -12.48 -3.51 0.87
N ALA A 121 -11.44 -3.62 1.68
CA ALA A 121 -11.14 -4.85 2.40
C ALA A 121 -10.32 -4.60 3.67
N VAL A 122 -10.22 -5.65 4.49
CA VAL A 122 -9.41 -5.68 5.71
C VAL A 122 -8.61 -6.98 5.74
N ILE A 123 -7.32 -6.92 6.02
CA ILE A 123 -6.48 -8.10 6.24
C ILE A 123 -6.28 -8.26 7.75
N GLU A 124 -6.53 -9.47 8.25
CA GLU A 124 -6.26 -9.87 9.62
C GLU A 124 -5.63 -11.27 9.61
N GLY A 125 -4.45 -11.40 10.22
CA GLY A 125 -3.63 -12.61 10.09
C GLY A 125 -3.28 -12.89 8.62
N ASN A 126 -3.62 -14.08 8.14
CA ASN A 126 -3.37 -14.49 6.76
C ASN A 126 -4.57 -14.28 5.83
N ASN A 127 -5.68 -13.74 6.33
CA ASN A 127 -6.93 -13.68 5.58
C ASN A 127 -7.27 -12.25 5.16
N LEU A 128 -7.71 -12.10 3.91
CA LEU A 128 -8.33 -10.90 3.38
C LEU A 128 -9.84 -11.03 3.52
N TYR A 129 -10.48 -10.06 4.16
CA TYR A 129 -11.92 -10.01 4.41
C TYR A 129 -12.57 -8.87 3.62
N SER A 130 -13.78 -9.12 3.10
CA SER A 130 -14.66 -8.03 2.64
C SER A 130 -15.29 -7.31 3.83
N LEU A 131 -15.76 -6.09 3.60
CA LEU A 131 -16.34 -5.27 4.67
C LEU A 131 -17.74 -5.72 5.09
N LYS A 132 -18.65 -5.96 4.12
CA LYS A 132 -20.05 -6.31 4.38
C LYS A 132 -20.65 -7.16 3.24
N PRO A 133 -21.14 -8.39 3.52
CA PRO A 133 -20.90 -9.16 4.74
C PRO A 133 -19.41 -9.46 4.91
N ARG A 134 -18.96 -9.75 6.13
CA ARG A 134 -17.56 -10.09 6.41
C ARG A 134 -17.27 -11.53 5.96
N ARG A 135 -16.88 -11.70 4.69
CA ARG A 135 -16.46 -12.99 4.12
C ARG A 135 -14.97 -12.98 3.81
N VAL A 136 -14.35 -14.14 3.90
CA VAL A 136 -12.98 -14.34 3.42
C VAL A 136 -12.99 -14.24 1.89
N LEU A 137 -12.18 -13.33 1.34
CA LEU A 137 -11.97 -13.15 -0.09
C LEU A 137 -10.76 -13.93 -0.58
N ALA A 138 -9.71 -13.98 0.24
CA ALA A 138 -8.49 -14.69 -0.05
C ALA A 138 -7.80 -15.09 1.26
N SER A 139 -7.00 -16.14 1.22
CA SER A 139 -6.12 -16.55 2.31
C SER A 139 -4.71 -16.71 1.76
N MET A 140 -3.73 -16.12 2.43
CA MET A 140 -2.33 -16.28 2.10
C MET A 140 -1.88 -17.67 2.58
N GLN A 141 -1.73 -18.59 1.64
CA GLN A 141 -1.01 -19.83 1.88
C GLN A 141 0.48 -19.53 1.78
N ILE A 142 1.27 -20.04 2.72
CA ILE A 142 2.72 -20.06 2.59
C ILE A 142 3.01 -20.85 1.32
N PRO A 143 3.71 -20.29 0.31
CA PRO A 143 4.05 -21.06 -0.87
C PRO A 143 4.83 -22.30 -0.42
N HIS A 144 4.37 -23.47 -0.83
CA HIS A 144 5.13 -24.70 -0.65
C HIS A 144 6.51 -24.46 -1.29
N PRO A 145 7.62 -24.73 -0.59
CA PRO A 145 8.94 -24.54 -1.18
C PRO A 145 8.99 -25.31 -2.51
N PRO A 146 9.57 -24.74 -3.58
CA PRO A 146 9.80 -25.52 -4.80
C PRO A 146 10.57 -26.76 -4.39
N HIS A 147 10.14 -27.91 -4.91
CA HIS A 147 10.69 -29.23 -4.61
C HIS A 147 12.22 -29.20 -4.49
N PRO A 148 12.84 -29.92 -3.53
CA PRO A 148 14.28 -29.97 -3.42
C PRO A 148 14.88 -30.42 -4.76
N SER A 149 15.87 -29.66 -5.20
CA SER A 149 16.68 -29.92 -6.39
C SER A 149 17.05 -31.40 -6.43
N ILE A 150 16.75 -32.05 -7.54
CA ILE A 150 17.26 -33.39 -7.84
C ILE A 150 18.80 -33.27 -7.83
N ILE A 151 19.43 -34.08 -6.97
CA ILE A 151 20.89 -34.25 -6.83
C ILE A 151 21.47 -34.75 -8.15
#